data_AF-A0A140L9V1-F1
#
_entry.id   AF-A0A140L9V1-F1
#
_cell.length_a   1.000
_cell.length_b   1.000
_cell.length_c   1.000
_cell.angle_alpha   90.00
_cell.angle_beta   90.00
_cell.angle_gamma   90.00
#
_symmetry.space_group_name_H-M   'P 1'
#
loop_
_entity.id
_entity.type
_entity.pdbx_description
1 polymer ?
#
loop_
_entity_poly.entity_id
_entity_poly.type
_entity_poly.pdbx_seq_one_letter_code
_entity_poly.pdbx_strand_id
1 'polypeptide(L)'
;MLEVKISELAEQMKSGKSKNERIQAALDLGSIKAKEAVDVLVEQLLVEEDEVVREAIVTSLIKIGDEYVANRAAGLLESEDAYVRNAGVEILSIIGEPAIEILQKMINHPDRDVRILAVNALGESHIRETIRYLRRVIMEDDDENVVASAIEYLSELGFEKEDKEVVMKAAKRFSSPFFQYTVKSAIEKMADL
;
A
#
# COMPACT_ATOMS: atom_id res chain seq x y z
N MET A 1 4.13 1.47 -33.47
CA MET A 1 5.53 1.31 -33.03
C MET A 1 5.62 1.11 -31.52
N LEU A 2 4.98 1.95 -30.70
CA LEU A 2 4.99 1.80 -29.23
C LEU A 2 4.31 0.49 -28.76
N GLU A 3 3.11 0.19 -29.25
CA GLU A 3 2.39 -1.06 -28.93
C GLU A 3 3.21 -2.31 -29.27
N VAL A 4 3.85 -2.32 -30.46
CA VAL A 4 4.73 -3.44 -30.88
C VAL A 4 5.89 -3.60 -29.90
N LYS A 5 6.54 -2.49 -29.51
CA LYS A 5 7.62 -2.52 -28.52
C LYS A 5 7.14 -3.05 -27.15
N ILE A 6 5.98 -2.60 -26.67
CA ILE A 6 5.39 -3.10 -25.42
C ILE A 6 5.12 -4.61 -25.52
N SER A 7 4.58 -5.08 -26.65
CA SER A 7 4.33 -6.50 -26.88
C SER A 7 5.61 -7.34 -26.89
N GLU A 8 6.68 -6.85 -27.52
CA GLU A 8 7.98 -7.53 -27.54
C GLU A 8 8.59 -7.61 -26.13
N LEU A 9 8.54 -6.51 -25.36
CA LEU A 9 9.00 -6.49 -23.98
C LEU A 9 8.14 -7.36 -23.07
N ALA A 10 6.82 -7.39 -23.29
CA ALA A 10 5.90 -8.26 -22.55
C ALA A 10 6.25 -9.73 -22.77
N GLU A 11 6.52 -10.13 -24.01
CA GLU A 11 6.96 -11.49 -24.33
C GLU A 11 8.30 -11.80 -23.68
N GLN A 12 9.29 -10.91 -23.79
CA GLN A 12 10.59 -11.09 -23.14
C GLN A 12 10.47 -11.21 -21.62
N MET A 13 9.57 -10.44 -21.00
CA MET A 13 9.33 -10.50 -19.57
C MET A 13 8.62 -11.81 -19.16
N LYS A 14 7.74 -12.36 -20.00
CA LYS A 14 6.98 -13.59 -19.70
C LYS A 14 7.78 -14.86 -19.97
N SER A 15 8.53 -14.91 -21.08
CA SER A 15 9.17 -16.12 -21.60
C SER A 15 10.70 -16.02 -21.72
N GLY A 16 11.30 -14.93 -21.23
CA GLY A 16 12.74 -14.73 -21.16
C GLY A 16 13.43 -15.90 -20.44
N LYS A 17 14.43 -16.49 -21.09
CA LYS A 17 15.10 -17.72 -20.64
C LYS A 17 15.95 -17.49 -19.40
N SER A 18 16.43 -16.25 -19.22
CA SER A 18 17.18 -15.84 -18.04
C SER A 18 16.40 -14.80 -17.24
N LYS A 19 16.58 -14.80 -15.92
CA LYS A 19 16.05 -13.73 -15.07
C LYS A 19 16.54 -12.34 -15.49
N ASN A 20 17.77 -12.23 -16.03
CA ASN A 20 18.31 -10.97 -16.52
C ASN A 20 17.52 -10.42 -17.72
N GLU A 21 17.08 -11.29 -18.65
CA GLU A 21 16.21 -10.88 -19.75
C GLU A 21 14.86 -10.37 -19.23
N ARG A 22 14.27 -11.06 -18.24
CA ARG A 22 12.98 -10.65 -17.64
C ARG A 22 13.11 -9.35 -16.85
N ILE A 23 14.17 -9.20 -16.05
CA ILE A 23 14.49 -7.96 -15.31
C ILE A 23 14.64 -6.80 -16.29
N GLN A 24 15.44 -6.95 -17.35
CA GLN A 24 15.64 -5.87 -18.32
C GLN A 24 14.32 -5.49 -19.00
N ALA A 25 13.48 -6.46 -19.34
CA ALA A 25 12.18 -6.19 -19.93
C ALA A 25 11.26 -5.43 -18.97
N ALA A 26 11.23 -5.78 -17.68
CA ALA A 26 10.47 -5.06 -16.66
C ALA A 26 10.94 -3.60 -16.53
N LEU A 27 12.26 -3.37 -16.44
CA LEU A 27 12.85 -2.02 -16.34
C LEU A 27 12.58 -1.16 -17.59
N ASP A 28 12.61 -1.78 -18.77
CA ASP A 28 12.30 -1.11 -20.03
C ASP A 28 10.81 -0.75 -20.12
N LEU A 29 9.91 -1.63 -19.68
CA LEU A 29 8.48 -1.35 -19.53
C LEU A 29 8.24 -0.23 -18.52
N GLY A 30 8.95 -0.22 -17.38
CA GLY A 30 8.91 0.87 -16.39
C GLY A 30 9.35 2.24 -16.92
N SER A 31 10.03 2.26 -18.07
CA SER A 31 10.43 3.48 -18.77
C SER A 31 9.41 3.92 -19.82
N ILE A 32 8.39 3.09 -20.08
CA ILE A 32 7.27 3.37 -20.97
C ILE A 32 6.08 3.79 -20.10
N LYS A 33 5.79 5.09 -20.06
CA LYS A 33 4.65 5.66 -19.34
C LYS A 33 3.32 5.44 -20.10
N ALA A 34 2.97 4.19 -20.33
CA ALA A 34 1.75 3.77 -21.01
C ALA A 34 0.97 2.79 -20.13
N LYS A 35 -0.36 2.85 -20.18
CA LYS A 35 -1.24 2.01 -19.35
C LYS A 35 -1.02 0.53 -19.64
N GLU A 36 -0.79 0.20 -20.90
CA GLU A 36 -0.53 -1.15 -21.38
C GLU A 36 0.77 -1.73 -20.77
N ALA A 37 1.78 -0.88 -20.53
CA ALA A 37 3.01 -1.32 -19.87
C ALA A 37 2.77 -1.59 -18.38
N VAL A 38 1.95 -0.77 -17.71
CA VAL A 38 1.52 -1.01 -16.32
C VAL A 38 0.69 -2.28 -16.21
N ASP A 39 -0.19 -2.55 -17.18
CA ASP A 39 -0.98 -3.78 -17.28
C ASP A 39 -0.10 -5.02 -17.33
N VAL A 40 0.86 -5.03 -18.24
CA VAL A 40 1.84 -6.10 -18.38
C VAL A 40 2.66 -6.31 -17.11
N LEU A 41 3.15 -5.25 -16.47
CA LEU A 41 3.94 -5.34 -15.24
C LEU A 41 3.12 -5.94 -14.09
N VAL A 42 1.91 -5.43 -13.86
CA VAL A 42 1.00 -5.91 -12.79
C VAL A 42 0.60 -7.36 -13.02
N GLU A 43 0.24 -7.73 -14.24
CA GLU A 43 -0.11 -9.12 -14.57
C GLU A 43 1.05 -10.08 -14.33
N GLN A 44 2.27 -9.69 -14.70
CA GLN A 44 3.44 -10.53 -14.47
C GLN A 44 3.79 -10.64 -12.99
N LEU A 45 3.59 -9.60 -12.20
CA LEU A 45 3.83 -9.64 -10.75
C LEU A 45 3.01 -10.74 -10.06
N LEU A 46 1.81 -11.03 -10.57
CA LEU A 46 0.92 -12.06 -10.03
C LEU A 46 1.41 -13.49 -10.27
N VAL A 47 2.28 -13.71 -11.25
CA VAL A 47 2.67 -15.05 -11.72
C VAL A 47 4.18 -15.29 -11.74
N GLU A 48 5.00 -14.25 -11.64
CA GLU A 48 6.45 -14.39 -11.56
C GLU A 48 6.81 -15.13 -10.27
N GLU A 49 7.82 -16.00 -10.31
CA GLU A 49 8.28 -16.77 -9.14
C GLU A 49 9.66 -16.33 -8.65
N ASP A 50 10.48 -15.71 -9.52
CA ASP A 50 11.81 -15.22 -9.14
C ASP A 50 11.69 -13.89 -8.39
N GLU A 51 12.12 -13.89 -7.13
CA GLU A 51 12.04 -12.73 -6.22
C GLU A 51 12.72 -11.48 -6.78
N VAL A 52 13.85 -11.64 -7.50
CA VAL A 52 14.61 -10.52 -8.06
C VAL A 52 13.87 -9.92 -9.27
N VAL A 53 13.19 -10.75 -10.05
CA VAL A 53 12.34 -10.28 -11.15
C VAL A 53 11.11 -9.56 -10.59
N ARG A 54 10.48 -10.08 -9.53
CA ARG A 54 9.36 -9.41 -8.84
C ARG A 54 9.77 -8.02 -8.32
N GLU A 55 10.94 -7.91 -7.68
CA GLU A 55 11.49 -6.63 -7.21
C GLU A 55 11.70 -5.63 -8.36
N ALA A 56 12.20 -6.11 -9.51
CA ALA A 56 12.37 -5.26 -10.70
C ALA A 56 11.02 -4.76 -11.25
N ILE A 57 9.97 -5.59 -11.19
CA ILE A 57 8.61 -5.20 -11.57
C ILE A 57 8.06 -4.14 -10.62
N VAL A 58 8.17 -4.35 -9.31
CA VAL A 58 7.74 -3.37 -8.27
C VAL A 58 8.46 -2.04 -8.45
N THR A 59 9.79 -2.06 -8.61
CA THR A 59 10.60 -0.86 -8.88
C THR A 59 10.13 -0.13 -10.14
N SER A 60 9.75 -0.88 -11.18
CA SER A 60 9.26 -0.31 -12.44
C SER A 60 7.90 0.36 -12.29
N LEU A 61 6.99 -0.24 -11.51
CA LEU A 61 5.68 0.34 -11.20
C LEU A 61 5.82 1.62 -10.36
N ILE A 62 6.65 1.60 -9.33
CA ILE A 62 6.96 2.79 -8.51
C ILE A 62 7.54 3.92 -9.37
N LYS A 63 8.44 3.60 -10.30
CA LYS A 63 9.05 4.58 -11.21
C LYS A 63 8.01 5.25 -12.13
N ILE A 64 6.99 4.52 -12.57
CA ILE A 64 5.89 5.08 -13.36
C ILE A 64 5.07 6.02 -12.46
N GLY A 65 4.64 5.52 -11.31
CA GLY A 65 4.20 6.31 -10.16
C GLY A 65 2.99 7.22 -10.38
N ASP A 66 2.11 6.89 -11.33
CA ASP A 66 0.91 7.70 -11.62
C ASP A 66 -0.36 7.11 -10.97
N GLU A 67 -1.48 7.81 -11.12
CA GLU A 67 -2.78 7.36 -10.61
C GLU A 67 -3.22 6.03 -11.22
N TYR A 68 -2.76 5.68 -12.43
CA TYR A 68 -3.09 4.41 -13.04
C TYR A 68 -2.37 3.26 -12.34
N VAL A 69 -1.08 3.43 -12.02
CA VAL A 69 -0.34 2.50 -11.15
C VAL A 69 -1.06 2.36 -9.81
N ALA A 70 -1.47 3.45 -9.18
CA ALA A 70 -2.18 3.41 -7.90
C ALA A 70 -3.46 2.55 -7.98
N ASN A 71 -4.29 2.77 -8.99
CA ASN A 71 -5.52 2.00 -9.20
C ASN A 71 -5.24 0.50 -9.39
N ARG A 72 -4.18 0.15 -10.10
CA ARG A 72 -3.83 -1.27 -10.35
C ARG A 72 -3.18 -1.92 -9.13
N ALA A 73 -2.33 -1.20 -8.40
CA ALA A 73 -1.70 -1.66 -7.17
C ALA A 73 -2.71 -1.90 -6.05
N ALA A 74 -3.82 -1.14 -6.00
CA ALA A 74 -4.89 -1.38 -5.03
C ALA A 74 -5.50 -2.78 -5.15
N GLY A 75 -5.63 -3.32 -6.37
CA GLY A 75 -6.11 -4.70 -6.57
C GLY A 75 -5.13 -5.77 -6.09
N LEU A 76 -3.84 -5.43 -5.90
CA LEU A 76 -2.86 -6.38 -5.35
C LEU A 76 -3.08 -6.66 -3.86
N LEU A 77 -3.75 -5.74 -3.14
CA LEU A 77 -4.07 -5.90 -1.72
C LEU A 77 -5.05 -7.06 -1.46
N GLU A 78 -5.80 -7.46 -2.48
CA GLU A 78 -6.77 -8.57 -2.44
C GLU A 78 -6.16 -9.93 -2.83
N SER A 79 -4.85 -9.98 -3.14
CA SER A 79 -4.19 -11.21 -3.55
C SER A 79 -4.10 -12.22 -2.40
N GLU A 80 -4.20 -13.52 -2.69
CA GLU A 80 -3.92 -14.58 -1.72
C GLU A 80 -2.40 -14.74 -1.46
N ASP A 81 -1.55 -14.34 -2.41
CA ASP A 81 -0.08 -14.33 -2.25
C ASP A 81 0.34 -13.15 -1.37
N ALA A 82 0.95 -13.46 -0.22
CA ALA A 82 1.42 -12.47 0.75
C ALA A 82 2.49 -11.52 0.18
N TYR A 83 3.36 -12.00 -0.71
CA TYR A 83 4.32 -11.14 -1.39
C TYR A 83 3.61 -10.11 -2.26
N VAL A 84 2.60 -10.54 -3.02
CA VAL A 84 1.84 -9.64 -3.91
C VAL A 84 1.09 -8.58 -3.11
N ARG A 85 0.47 -8.95 -1.98
CA ARG A 85 -0.16 -7.97 -1.09
C ARG A 85 0.83 -6.95 -0.56
N ASN A 86 2.00 -7.41 -0.09
CA ASN A 86 3.04 -6.54 0.43
C ASN A 86 3.61 -5.60 -0.66
N ALA A 87 3.79 -6.11 -1.88
CA ALA A 87 4.17 -5.30 -3.03
C ALA A 87 3.13 -4.22 -3.34
N GLY A 88 1.83 -4.53 -3.22
CA GLY A 88 0.75 -3.54 -3.33
C GLY A 88 0.88 -2.42 -2.30
N VAL A 89 1.14 -2.76 -1.03
CA VAL A 89 1.38 -1.78 0.04
C VAL A 89 2.60 -0.91 -0.28
N GLU A 90 3.73 -1.52 -0.64
CA GLU A 90 4.98 -0.81 -0.97
C GLU A 90 4.80 0.15 -2.14
N ILE A 91 4.16 -0.29 -3.23
CA ILE A 91 3.88 0.57 -4.38
C ILE A 91 3.03 1.75 -3.95
N LEU A 92 1.92 1.50 -3.23
CA LEU A 92 0.99 2.56 -2.83
C LEU A 92 1.59 3.54 -1.81
N SER A 93 2.47 3.09 -0.92
CA SER A 93 3.14 3.96 0.05
C SER A 93 4.21 4.84 -0.61
N ILE A 94 4.97 4.30 -1.56
CA ILE A 94 6.10 5.02 -2.18
C ILE A 94 5.65 5.99 -3.28
N ILE A 95 4.63 5.67 -4.09
CA ILE A 95 4.21 6.57 -5.18
C ILE A 95 3.63 7.89 -4.65
N GLY A 96 3.12 7.90 -3.41
CA GLY A 96 2.73 9.09 -2.68
C GLY A 96 1.37 9.66 -3.07
N GLU A 97 1.31 10.96 -3.41
CA GLU A 97 0.05 11.71 -3.66
C GLU A 97 -0.92 11.00 -4.64
N PRO A 98 -0.47 10.38 -5.75
CA PRO A 98 -1.35 9.63 -6.66
C PRO A 98 -2.09 8.46 -6.01
N ALA A 99 -1.61 7.93 -4.88
CA ALA A 99 -2.27 6.84 -4.15
C ALA A 99 -3.37 7.32 -3.20
N ILE A 100 -3.44 8.61 -2.87
CA ILE A 100 -4.31 9.08 -1.77
C ILE A 100 -5.79 8.78 -2.04
N GLU A 101 -6.29 9.07 -3.24
CA GLU A 101 -7.71 8.84 -3.55
C GLU A 101 -8.06 7.35 -3.52
N ILE A 102 -7.19 6.49 -4.06
CA ILE A 102 -7.47 5.05 -4.08
C ILE A 102 -7.38 4.47 -2.66
N LEU A 103 -6.39 4.87 -1.86
CA LEU A 103 -6.26 4.44 -0.47
C LEU A 103 -7.47 4.87 0.37
N GLN A 104 -8.02 6.06 0.12
CA GLN A 104 -9.26 6.50 0.77
C GLN A 104 -10.45 5.57 0.48
N LYS A 105 -10.51 4.97 -0.71
CA LYS A 105 -11.51 3.95 -1.05
C LYS A 105 -11.21 2.64 -0.34
N MET A 106 -9.94 2.21 -0.34
CA MET A 106 -9.50 0.92 0.23
C MET A 106 -9.64 0.84 1.76
N ILE A 107 -9.53 1.95 2.50
CA ILE A 107 -9.84 1.96 3.94
C ILE A 107 -11.33 1.77 4.27
N ASN A 108 -12.22 1.69 3.25
CA ASN A 108 -13.63 1.33 3.41
C ASN A 108 -13.96 -0.02 2.73
N HIS A 109 -12.95 -0.83 2.42
CA HIS A 109 -13.13 -2.11 1.75
C HIS A 109 -13.93 -3.11 2.64
N PRO A 110 -14.80 -3.95 2.06
CA PRO A 110 -15.59 -4.92 2.84
C PRO A 110 -14.72 -5.93 3.60
N ASP A 111 -13.59 -6.32 3.03
CA ASP A 111 -12.60 -7.17 3.69
C ASP A 111 -11.72 -6.34 4.64
N ARG A 112 -11.69 -6.73 5.92
CA ARG A 112 -10.89 -6.08 6.96
C ARG A 112 -9.39 -6.20 6.70
N ASP A 113 -8.91 -7.28 6.10
CA ASP A 113 -7.47 -7.51 5.92
C ASP A 113 -6.95 -6.54 4.85
N VAL A 114 -7.76 -6.27 3.83
CA VAL A 114 -7.52 -5.21 2.83
C VAL A 114 -7.54 -3.82 3.47
N ARG A 115 -8.45 -3.55 4.41
CA ARG A 115 -8.46 -2.27 5.15
C ARG A 115 -7.19 -2.08 5.97
N ILE A 116 -6.69 -3.12 6.65
CA ILE A 116 -5.41 -3.09 7.37
C ILE A 116 -4.27 -2.72 6.41
N LEU A 117 -4.18 -3.38 5.25
CA LEU A 117 -3.14 -3.09 4.27
C LEU A 117 -3.22 -1.65 3.71
N ALA A 118 -4.43 -1.13 3.51
CA ALA A 118 -4.63 0.26 3.11
C ALA A 118 -4.20 1.25 4.21
N VAL A 119 -4.47 0.95 5.47
CA VAL A 119 -3.97 1.71 6.64
C VAL A 119 -2.45 1.69 6.68
N ASN A 120 -1.83 0.52 6.46
CA ASN A 120 -0.38 0.39 6.42
C ASN A 120 0.23 1.27 5.32
N ALA A 121 -0.31 1.21 4.09
CA ALA A 121 0.16 2.04 2.99
C ALA A 121 0.02 3.55 3.30
N LEU A 122 -1.09 3.98 3.92
CA LEU A 122 -1.28 5.37 4.34
C LEU A 122 -0.26 5.80 5.39
N GLY A 123 0.02 4.95 6.38
CA GLY A 123 0.98 5.20 7.44
C GLY A 123 2.43 5.26 6.93
N GLU A 124 2.80 4.33 6.06
CA GLU A 124 4.14 4.23 5.47
C GLU A 124 4.41 5.30 4.40
N SER A 125 3.37 5.92 3.83
CA SER A 125 3.55 7.01 2.87
C SER A 125 4.27 8.23 3.47
N HIS A 126 4.25 8.38 4.80
CA HIS A 126 4.75 9.56 5.53
C HIS A 126 4.17 10.91 5.03
N ILE A 127 3.04 10.89 4.33
CA ILE A 127 2.35 12.09 3.86
C ILE A 127 1.50 12.63 5.00
N ARG A 128 1.82 13.83 5.51
CA ARG A 128 1.08 14.45 6.63
C ARG A 128 -0.43 14.53 6.40
N GLU A 129 -0.88 14.72 5.16
CA GLU A 129 -2.32 14.77 4.85
C GLU A 129 -3.03 13.44 5.17
N THR A 130 -2.34 12.30 5.17
CA THR A 130 -2.96 10.99 5.44
C THR A 130 -3.35 10.79 6.90
N ILE A 131 -2.79 11.58 7.82
CA ILE A 131 -3.13 11.57 9.26
C ILE A 131 -4.65 11.73 9.46
N ARG A 132 -5.31 12.57 8.65
CA ARG A 132 -6.77 12.75 8.75
C ARG A 132 -7.54 11.47 8.45
N TYR A 133 -7.02 10.62 7.57
CA TYR A 133 -7.63 9.33 7.25
C TYR A 133 -7.39 8.31 8.36
N LEU A 134 -6.20 8.31 8.98
CA LEU A 134 -5.94 7.49 10.17
C LEU A 134 -6.89 7.87 11.32
N ARG A 135 -7.07 9.17 11.60
CA ARG A 135 -8.07 9.66 12.59
C ARG A 135 -9.47 9.13 12.28
N ARG A 136 -9.87 9.18 11.01
CA ARG A 136 -11.17 8.71 10.56
C ARG A 136 -11.33 7.20 10.81
N VAL A 137 -10.36 6.39 10.42
CA VAL A 137 -10.37 4.93 10.66
C VAL A 137 -10.51 4.63 12.15
N ILE A 138 -9.75 5.31 13.01
CA ILE A 138 -9.81 5.11 14.47
C ILE A 138 -11.20 5.38 15.04
N MET A 139 -11.91 6.35 14.47
CA MET A 139 -13.22 6.78 14.93
C MET A 139 -14.39 5.98 14.35
N GLU A 140 -14.26 5.48 13.12
CA GLU A 140 -15.37 4.94 12.33
C GLU A 140 -15.29 3.43 12.12
N ASP A 141 -14.10 2.83 11.99
CA ASP A 141 -13.96 1.39 11.66
C ASP A 141 -14.41 0.52 12.83
N ASP A 142 -15.10 -0.58 12.54
CA ASP A 142 -15.71 -1.48 13.53
C ASP A 142 -14.83 -2.68 13.90
N ASP A 143 -13.75 -2.93 13.16
CA ASP A 143 -12.80 -4.00 13.46
C ASP A 143 -11.66 -3.51 14.36
N GLU A 144 -11.47 -4.20 15.49
CA GLU A 144 -10.48 -3.84 16.51
C GLU A 144 -9.05 -3.82 15.95
N ASN A 145 -8.71 -4.72 15.03
CA ASN A 145 -7.35 -4.80 14.46
C ASN A 145 -7.11 -3.67 13.47
N VAL A 146 -8.10 -3.31 12.65
CA VAL A 146 -8.00 -2.15 11.74
C VAL A 146 -7.76 -0.87 12.54
N VAL A 147 -8.52 -0.67 13.63
CA VAL A 147 -8.35 0.47 14.52
C VAL A 147 -6.99 0.42 15.22
N ALA A 148 -6.54 -0.74 15.69
CA ALA A 148 -5.23 -0.88 16.31
C ALA A 148 -4.09 -0.47 15.37
N SER A 149 -4.09 -0.96 14.12
CA SER A 149 -3.12 -0.58 13.09
C SER A 149 -3.12 0.93 12.84
N ALA A 150 -4.29 1.56 12.76
CA ALA A 150 -4.37 3.01 12.58
C ALA A 150 -3.83 3.79 13.78
N ILE A 151 -4.04 3.32 15.01
CA ILE A 151 -3.46 3.91 16.23
C ILE A 151 -1.93 3.80 16.23
N GLU A 152 -1.37 2.67 15.80
CA GLU A 152 0.08 2.46 15.72
C GLU A 152 0.75 3.52 14.86
N TYR A 153 0.30 3.69 13.60
CA TYR A 153 0.83 4.73 12.72
C TYR A 153 0.51 6.15 13.20
N LEU A 154 -0.68 6.40 13.77
CA LEU A 154 -1.00 7.72 14.30
C LEU A 154 -0.07 8.10 15.46
N SER A 155 0.37 7.14 16.27
CA SER A 155 1.30 7.36 17.39
C SER A 155 2.73 7.70 16.96
N GLU A 156 3.08 7.45 15.71
CA GLU A 156 4.39 7.71 15.14
C GLU A 156 4.42 8.97 14.27
N LEU A 157 3.28 9.31 13.67
CA LEU A 157 3.15 10.42 12.72
C LEU A 157 2.42 11.63 13.31
N GLY A 158 1.44 11.38 14.19
CA GLY A 158 0.51 12.36 14.75
C GLY A 158 0.94 12.83 16.13
N PHE A 159 1.12 14.15 16.25
CA PHE A 159 1.45 14.82 17.52
C PHE A 159 0.59 16.08 17.70
N GLU A 160 -0.69 15.99 17.37
CA GLU A 160 -1.68 17.04 17.66
C GLU A 160 -2.61 16.59 18.79
N LYS A 161 -3.16 17.54 19.54
CA LYS A 161 -4.10 17.25 20.64
C LYS A 161 -5.28 16.38 20.21
N GLU A 162 -5.75 16.58 18.98
CA GLU A 162 -6.83 15.78 18.39
C GLU A 162 -6.46 14.29 18.28
N ASP A 163 -5.19 13.94 18.00
CA ASP A 163 -4.73 12.56 17.88
C ASP A 163 -4.94 11.79 19.18
N LYS A 164 -4.53 12.42 20.29
CA LYS A 164 -4.73 11.87 21.63
C LYS A 164 -6.20 11.73 21.99
N GLU A 165 -7.03 12.70 21.60
CA GLU A 165 -8.48 12.65 21.82
C GLU A 165 -9.16 11.51 21.05
N VAL A 166 -8.79 11.27 19.79
CA VAL A 166 -9.36 10.16 19.00
C VAL A 166 -8.92 8.80 19.56
N VAL A 167 -7.64 8.63 19.96
CA VAL A 167 -7.14 7.41 20.60
C VAL A 167 -7.88 7.13 21.92
N MET A 168 -8.09 8.15 22.75
CA MET A 168 -8.85 8.01 24.01
C MET A 168 -10.32 7.67 23.78
N LYS A 169 -10.94 8.15 22.68
CA LYS A 169 -12.30 7.75 22.32
C LYS A 169 -12.34 6.29 21.87
N ALA A 170 -11.37 5.85 21.06
CA ALA A 170 -11.26 4.46 20.62
C ALA A 170 -11.04 3.48 21.78
N ALA A 171 -10.31 3.87 22.82
CA ALA A 171 -10.10 3.10 24.05
C ALA A 171 -11.41 2.62 24.73
N LYS A 172 -12.53 3.31 24.48
CA LYS A 172 -13.86 2.98 25.02
C LYS A 172 -14.66 2.03 24.13
N ARG A 173 -14.25 1.85 22.87
CA ARG A 173 -14.95 1.06 21.85
C ARG A 173 -14.59 -0.42 21.93
N PHE A 174 -13.36 -0.71 22.33
CA PHE A 174 -12.78 -2.05 22.33
C PHE A 174 -12.15 -2.35 23.69
N SER A 175 -12.07 -3.63 24.07
CA SER A 175 -11.65 -4.01 25.44
C SER A 175 -10.62 -5.13 25.49
N SER A 176 -10.13 -5.62 24.34
CA SER A 176 -9.11 -6.67 24.37
C SER A 176 -7.83 -6.18 25.05
N PRO A 177 -7.10 -7.07 25.75
CA PRO A 177 -5.84 -6.70 26.40
C PRO A 177 -4.81 -6.14 25.41
N PHE A 178 -4.76 -6.68 24.20
CA PHE A 178 -3.87 -6.21 23.14
C PHE A 178 -4.23 -4.79 22.72
N PHE A 179 -5.50 -4.52 22.43
CA PHE A 179 -5.95 -3.19 22.03
C PHE A 179 -5.69 -2.13 23.12
N GLN A 180 -5.99 -2.47 24.37
CA GLN A 180 -5.75 -1.57 25.50
C GLN A 180 -4.25 -1.30 25.71
N TYR A 181 -3.38 -2.28 25.42
CA TYR A 181 -1.93 -2.07 25.38
C TYR A 181 -1.52 -1.11 24.27
N THR A 182 -2.03 -1.28 23.04
CA THR A 182 -1.76 -0.40 21.90
C THR A 182 -2.18 1.04 22.20
N VAL A 183 -3.38 1.24 22.74
CA VAL A 183 -3.88 2.56 23.19
C VAL A 183 -2.95 3.17 24.24
N LYS A 184 -2.57 2.39 25.26
CA LYS A 184 -1.70 2.88 26.34
C LYS A 184 -0.35 3.33 25.78
N SER A 185 0.28 2.50 24.94
CA SER A 185 1.55 2.80 24.28
C SER A 185 1.46 4.07 23.43
N ALA A 186 0.39 4.24 22.66
CA ALA A 186 0.16 5.44 21.87
C ALA A 186 -0.01 6.71 22.72
N ILE A 187 -0.79 6.64 23.81
CA ILE A 187 -0.98 7.77 24.72
C ILE A 187 0.33 8.15 25.42
N GLU A 188 1.17 7.17 25.78
CA GLU A 188 2.50 7.42 26.36
C GLU A 188 3.42 8.15 25.38
N LYS A 189 3.42 7.78 24.09
CA LYS A 189 4.16 8.53 23.04
C LYS A 189 3.63 9.97 22.86
N MET A 190 2.34 10.19 23.10
CA MET A 190 1.66 11.49 23.00
C MET A 190 1.60 12.26 24.34
N ALA A 191 2.46 11.93 25.31
CA ALA A 191 2.38 12.49 26.65
C ALA A 191 2.57 14.02 26.70
N ASP A 192 3.41 14.56 25.82
CA ASP A 192 3.79 15.98 25.77
C ASP A 192 2.78 16.90 25.02
N LEU A 193 1.64 16.34 24.60
CA LEU A 193 0.50 17.06 23.98
C LEU A 193 -0.57 17.44 25.00
#